data_AF-A0A9D4YJ26-F1
#
_entry.id   AF-A0A9D4YJ26-F1
#
_cell.length_a   1.000
_cell.length_b   1.000
_cell.length_c   1.000
_cell.angle_alpha   90.00
_cell.angle_beta   90.00
_cell.angle_gamma   90.00
#
_symmetry.space_group_name_H-M   'P 1'
#
loop_
_entity.id
_entity.type
_entity.pdbx_description
1 polymer ?
#
loop_
_entity_poly.entity_id
_entity_poly.type
_entity_poly.pdbx_seq_one_letter_code
_entity_poly.pdbx_strand_id
1 'polypeptide(L)'
;MKDKTYRPNWRFGLPSVFLLSIFFFLAGFSSFRFFHHSQEDEYGVRARLKEKEHRLLHVGESGDNFITSIPFQILSWNPRILYFPNFASVKQCESIIEMARIELTTSKVETVEGISDLRRTSSGMINSASEDKTGVLDMIEEKIAKATKIPKTHGEIFHILRYKVGQKYDSHYDAIDPGEFDPAEYDYQESHRVASFVLYLTDVQEGGETNFPFENGSNMDGSYDHKDCIGLKIKPRKGDGLLFYSFFPNGTFDRTSLHGSCPVIKGEKWIATKGIRNQLHYENS
;
A
#
# COMPACT_ATOMS: atom_id res chain seq x y z
N MET A 1 62.85 22.70 51.56
CA MET A 1 62.71 23.28 50.21
C MET A 1 61.35 22.89 49.66
N LYS A 2 60.49 23.88 49.39
CA LYS A 2 59.17 23.69 48.76
C LYS A 2 59.32 24.05 47.30
N ASP A 3 59.08 23.09 46.40
CA ASP A 3 59.01 23.36 44.97
C ASP A 3 57.55 23.58 44.58
N LYS A 4 57.25 24.79 44.06
CA LYS A 4 55.92 25.22 43.64
C LYS A 4 55.86 25.14 42.12
N THR A 5 55.06 24.22 41.60
CA THR A 5 54.69 24.19 40.18
C THR A 5 53.67 25.29 39.88
N TYR A 6 54.03 26.19 38.98
CA TYR A 6 53.24 27.34 38.53
C TYR A 6 52.25 26.91 37.43
N ARG A 7 50.94 27.11 37.64
CA ARG A 7 49.91 27.00 36.60
C ARG A 7 49.45 28.41 36.20
N PRO A 8 49.41 28.80 34.92
CA PRO A 8 48.92 30.11 34.52
C PRO A 8 47.38 30.13 34.55
N ASN A 9 46.82 31.03 35.35
CA ASN A 9 45.39 31.35 35.36
C ASN A 9 45.08 32.36 34.25
N TRP A 10 44.50 31.92 33.13
CA TRP A 10 43.82 32.83 32.22
C TRP A 10 42.37 33.01 32.64
N ARG A 11 42.09 34.11 33.34
CA ARG A 11 40.72 34.61 33.54
C ARG A 11 40.42 35.56 32.39
N PHE A 12 39.73 35.07 31.35
CA PHE A 12 39.08 35.95 30.39
C PHE A 12 37.91 36.64 31.08
N GLY A 13 38.04 37.94 31.33
CA GLY A 13 36.94 38.75 31.83
C GLY A 13 35.84 38.84 30.77
N LEU A 14 34.59 38.82 31.22
CA LEU A 14 33.38 39.01 30.41
C LEU A 14 33.38 40.19 29.38
N PRO A 15 34.23 41.25 29.47
CA PRO A 15 34.24 42.30 28.43
C PRO A 15 34.88 41.88 27.09
N SER A 16 35.76 40.88 27.04
CA SER A 16 36.53 40.55 25.81
C SER A 16 35.77 39.63 24.84
N VAL A 17 34.76 38.90 25.30
CA VAL A 17 33.90 38.06 24.44
C VAL A 17 32.84 38.89 23.69
N PHE A 18 32.39 40.00 24.28
CA PHE A 18 31.43 40.92 23.65
C PHE A 18 32.04 41.80 22.55
N LEU A 19 33.32 42.16 22.65
CA LEU A 19 34.01 42.95 21.62
C LEU A 19 34.33 42.12 20.36
N LEU A 20 34.60 40.82 20.51
CA LEU A 20 34.82 39.91 19.38
C LEU A 20 33.54 39.64 18.58
N SER A 21 32.36 39.67 19.21
CA SER A 21 31.07 39.40 18.55
C SER A 21 30.52 40.59 17.75
N ILE A 22 30.85 41.83 18.12
CA ILE A 22 30.47 43.04 17.36
C ILE A 22 31.27 43.15 16.04
N PHE A 23 32.53 42.70 16.02
CA PHE A 23 33.37 42.76 14.81
C PHE A 23 32.87 41.83 13.69
N PHE A 24 32.33 40.65 14.03
CA PHE A 24 31.75 39.74 13.03
C PHE A 24 30.39 40.22 12.50
N PHE A 25 29.60 40.95 13.31
CA PHE A 25 28.30 41.48 12.88
C PHE A 25 28.42 42.71 11.96
N LEU A 26 29.43 43.57 12.15
CA LEU A 26 29.65 44.75 11.31
C LEU A 26 30.42 44.44 10.01
N ALA A 27 31.25 43.39 9.98
CA ALA A 27 31.92 42.94 8.75
C ALA A 27 30.96 42.23 7.77
N GLY A 28 29.87 41.60 8.27
CA GLY A 28 28.91 40.87 7.43
C GLY A 28 27.88 41.74 6.69
N PHE A 29 27.69 43.00 7.08
CA PHE A 29 26.68 43.88 6.48
C PHE A 29 27.20 44.80 5.36
N SER A 30 28.52 44.90 5.17
CA SER A 30 29.12 45.70 4.08
C SER A 30 29.32 44.90 2.78
N SER A 31 29.03 43.60 2.77
CA SER A 31 29.16 42.74 1.57
C SER A 31 27.90 42.69 0.71
N PHE A 32 26.76 43.22 1.19
CA PHE A 32 25.47 43.11 0.52
C PHE A 32 24.95 44.41 -0.13
N ARG A 33 25.75 45.48 -0.19
CA ARG A 33 25.39 46.74 -0.86
C ARG A 33 26.25 47.10 -2.07
N PHE A 34 26.84 46.11 -2.75
CA PHE A 34 27.61 46.36 -3.99
C PHE A 34 27.03 45.74 -5.26
N PHE A 35 25.85 45.11 -5.22
CA PHE A 35 25.22 44.59 -6.44
C PHE A 35 23.73 44.93 -6.50
N HIS A 36 23.40 46.22 -6.64
CA HIS A 36 22.06 46.63 -7.08
C HIS A 36 22.01 48.07 -7.66
N HIS A 37 22.48 48.28 -8.91
CA HIS A 37 22.04 49.31 -9.89
C HIS A 37 22.98 49.19 -11.12
N SER A 38 22.54 48.66 -12.25
CA SER A 38 21.82 49.30 -13.37
C SER A 38 22.73 49.99 -14.41
N GLN A 39 22.57 49.52 -15.66
CA GLN A 39 22.47 50.32 -16.89
C GLN A 39 23.74 50.56 -17.75
N GLU A 40 23.71 49.92 -18.94
CA GLU A 40 24.12 50.37 -20.31
C GLU A 40 25.55 50.90 -20.53
N ASP A 41 26.23 50.75 -21.67
CA ASP A 41 26.15 50.00 -22.93
C ASP A 41 27.48 50.37 -23.65
N GLU A 42 28.27 49.44 -24.19
CA GLU A 42 29.04 49.75 -25.43
C GLU A 42 29.58 48.49 -26.15
N TYR A 43 28.99 48.26 -27.32
CA TYR A 43 29.35 47.48 -28.51
C TYR A 43 30.69 46.70 -28.59
N GLY A 44 30.57 45.38 -28.81
CA GLY A 44 31.65 44.50 -29.26
C GLY A 44 31.14 43.20 -29.88
N VAL A 45 30.93 43.22 -31.19
CA VAL A 45 30.60 42.14 -32.14
C VAL A 45 30.97 40.69 -31.72
N ARG A 46 29.96 39.78 -31.80
CA ARG A 46 30.01 38.34 -32.18
C ARG A 46 30.17 37.27 -31.08
N ALA A 47 29.05 36.59 -30.79
CA ALA A 47 28.85 35.17 -31.14
C ALA A 47 27.40 34.77 -30.88
N ARG A 48 26.71 34.20 -31.89
CA ARG A 48 25.48 33.44 -31.66
C ARG A 48 25.81 32.31 -30.69
N LEU A 49 25.35 32.42 -29.44
CA LEU A 49 25.22 31.27 -28.57
C LEU A 49 24.18 30.36 -29.22
N LYS A 50 24.68 29.26 -29.80
CA LYS A 50 23.86 28.15 -30.27
C LYS A 50 22.88 27.78 -29.16
N GLU A 51 21.61 27.82 -29.51
CA GLU A 51 20.52 27.20 -28.77
C GLU A 51 20.98 25.80 -28.36
N LYS A 52 21.26 25.63 -27.08
CA LYS A 52 21.71 24.36 -26.52
C LYS A 52 20.46 23.51 -26.46
N GLU A 53 20.20 22.81 -27.54
CA GLU A 53 19.18 21.78 -27.68
C GLU A 53 19.14 20.99 -26.36
N HIS A 54 18.09 21.22 -25.57
CA HIS A 54 17.87 20.45 -24.35
C HIS A 54 17.77 19.00 -24.83
N ARG A 55 18.81 18.20 -24.56
CA ARG A 55 18.73 16.76 -24.78
C ARG A 55 17.53 16.28 -23.98
N LEU A 56 16.44 15.96 -24.68
CA LEU A 56 15.38 15.15 -24.14
C LEU A 56 16.07 13.93 -23.50
N LEU A 57 15.77 13.66 -22.23
CA LEU A 57 16.21 12.43 -21.58
C LEU A 57 15.85 11.29 -22.52
N HIS A 58 16.81 10.41 -22.84
CA HIS A 58 16.51 9.20 -23.58
C HIS A 58 15.32 8.52 -22.90
N VAL A 59 14.30 8.17 -23.68
CA VAL A 59 13.18 7.34 -23.19
C VAL A 59 13.84 6.13 -22.54
N GLY A 60 13.57 5.91 -21.25
CA GLY A 60 14.12 4.76 -20.55
C GLY A 60 13.72 3.49 -21.31
N GLU A 61 14.67 2.57 -21.53
CA GLU A 61 14.40 1.27 -22.16
C GLU A 61 13.32 0.47 -21.39
N SER A 62 13.04 0.87 -20.14
CA SER A 62 11.97 0.37 -19.30
C SER A 62 11.05 1.51 -18.83
N GLY A 63 9.74 1.27 -18.92
CA GLY A 63 8.68 2.21 -18.53
C GLY A 63 7.41 1.98 -19.34
N ASP A 64 6.26 2.41 -18.82
CA ASP A 64 5.02 2.40 -19.59
C ASP A 64 5.12 3.44 -20.72
N ASN A 65 4.66 3.08 -21.92
CA ASN A 65 4.58 4.00 -23.07
C ASN A 65 3.56 5.14 -22.86
N PHE A 66 2.78 5.08 -21.78
CA PHE A 66 1.74 6.05 -21.44
C PHE A 66 1.65 6.22 -19.92
N ILE A 67 1.35 7.45 -19.49
CA ILE A 67 1.12 7.74 -18.08
C ILE A 67 -0.24 7.16 -17.67
N THR A 68 -0.22 6.25 -16.69
CA THR A 68 -1.44 5.76 -16.04
C THR A 68 -1.57 6.42 -14.66
N SER A 69 -2.64 7.17 -14.43
CA SER A 69 -2.95 7.72 -13.10
C SER A 69 -3.89 6.78 -12.35
N ILE A 70 -3.49 6.37 -11.16
CA ILE A 70 -4.29 5.52 -10.26
C ILE A 70 -4.51 6.32 -8.97
N PRO A 71 -5.66 7.01 -8.84
CA PRO A 71 -5.95 7.78 -7.63
C PRO A 71 -6.13 6.85 -6.44
N PHE A 72 -5.63 7.26 -5.27
CA PHE A 72 -5.80 6.52 -4.03
C PHE A 72 -5.87 7.45 -2.83
N GLN A 73 -6.41 6.93 -1.73
CA GLN A 73 -6.43 7.55 -0.41
C GLN A 73 -5.78 6.60 0.59
N ILE A 74 -4.94 7.13 1.47
CA ILE A 74 -4.42 6.36 2.60
C ILE A 74 -5.48 6.40 3.70
N LEU A 75 -5.98 5.23 4.09
CA LEU A 75 -6.97 5.10 5.17
C LEU A 75 -6.30 4.88 6.52
N SER A 76 -5.17 4.18 6.55
CA SER A 76 -4.42 3.89 7.76
C SER A 76 -2.95 3.63 7.43
N TRP A 77 -2.08 3.90 8.40
CA TRP A 77 -0.67 3.53 8.36
C TRP A 77 -0.36 2.29 9.19
N ASN A 78 -1.24 1.90 10.12
CA ASN A 78 -1.07 0.76 11.02
C ASN A 78 -2.43 0.02 11.20
N PRO A 79 -2.77 -0.96 10.35
CA PRO A 79 -1.94 -1.48 9.27
C PRO A 79 -1.95 -0.52 8.08
N ARG A 80 -1.01 -0.67 7.15
CA ARG A 80 -1.01 0.16 5.93
C ARG A 80 -2.19 -0.23 5.04
N ILE A 81 -3.15 0.69 4.90
CA ILE A 81 -4.38 0.49 4.11
C ILE A 81 -4.54 1.64 3.12
N LEU A 82 -4.70 1.29 1.84
CA LEU A 82 -4.92 2.20 0.75
C LEU A 82 -6.25 1.88 0.06
N TYR A 83 -7.04 2.92 -0.21
CA TYR A 83 -8.32 2.82 -0.89
C TYR A 83 -8.23 3.45 -2.27
N PHE A 84 -8.78 2.77 -3.27
CA PHE A 84 -8.70 3.13 -4.67
C PHE A 84 -10.10 3.37 -5.24
N PRO A 85 -10.56 4.63 -5.33
CA PRO A 85 -11.87 4.91 -5.90
C PRO A 85 -11.90 4.61 -7.40
N ASN A 86 -12.97 3.99 -7.89
CA ASN A 86 -13.19 3.63 -9.30
C ASN A 86 -11.99 2.86 -9.90
N PHE A 87 -11.46 1.89 -9.15
CA PHE A 87 -10.36 1.05 -9.60
C PHE A 87 -10.76 0.19 -10.81
N ALA A 88 -11.98 -0.35 -10.82
CA ALA A 88 -12.58 -1.01 -11.97
C ALA A 88 -13.83 -0.25 -12.44
N SER A 89 -14.10 -0.30 -13.74
CA SER A 89 -15.36 0.19 -14.27
C SER A 89 -16.53 -0.71 -13.87
N VAL A 90 -17.74 -0.16 -13.89
CA VAL A 90 -18.99 -0.89 -13.65
C VAL A 90 -19.12 -2.10 -14.57
N LYS A 91 -18.75 -1.95 -15.85
CA LYS A 91 -18.78 -3.03 -16.86
C LYS A 91 -17.79 -4.15 -16.55
N GLN A 92 -16.58 -3.80 -16.09
CA GLN A 92 -15.59 -4.80 -15.67
C GLN A 92 -16.11 -5.60 -14.46
N CYS A 93 -16.70 -4.91 -13.47
CA CYS A 93 -17.30 -5.58 -12.31
C CYS A 93 -18.41 -6.55 -12.72
N GLU A 94 -19.29 -6.14 -13.65
CA GLU A 94 -20.36 -7.00 -14.17
C GLU A 94 -19.84 -8.21 -14.93
N SER A 95 -18.80 -8.03 -15.76
CA SER A 95 -18.13 -9.13 -16.46
C SER A 95 -17.61 -10.18 -15.49
N ILE A 96 -16.93 -9.75 -14.41
CA ILE A 96 -16.40 -10.66 -13.37
C ILE A 96 -17.53 -11.41 -12.65
N ILE A 97 -18.61 -10.70 -12.28
CA ILE A 97 -19.76 -11.33 -11.62
C ILE A 97 -20.43 -12.36 -12.53
N GLU A 98 -20.59 -12.07 -13.82
CA GLU A 98 -21.26 -12.97 -14.75
C GLU A 98 -20.47 -14.27 -14.94
N MET A 99 -19.13 -14.17 -15.10
CA MET A 99 -18.26 -15.34 -15.12
C MET A 99 -18.45 -16.20 -13.87
N ALA A 100 -18.46 -15.57 -12.68
CA ALA A 100 -18.62 -16.29 -11.43
C ALA A 100 -20.01 -16.90 -11.23
N ARG A 101 -21.07 -16.27 -11.75
CA ARG A 101 -22.43 -16.84 -11.69
C ARG A 101 -22.54 -18.12 -12.50
N ILE A 102 -21.96 -18.15 -13.70
CA ILE A 102 -21.99 -19.34 -14.56
C ILE A 102 -21.34 -20.51 -13.83
N GLU A 103 -20.12 -20.35 -13.32
CA GLU A 103 -19.39 -21.41 -12.62
C GLU A 103 -20.06 -21.85 -11.29
N LEU A 104 -20.66 -20.90 -10.55
CA LEU A 104 -21.40 -21.23 -9.33
C LEU A 104 -22.70 -22.01 -9.61
N THR A 105 -23.26 -21.95 -10.83
CA THR A 105 -24.45 -22.72 -11.22
C THR A 105 -24.14 -24.10 -11.79
N THR A 106 -22.93 -24.32 -12.32
CA THR A 106 -22.52 -25.58 -12.98
C THR A 106 -22.02 -26.66 -12.02
N SER A 107 -22.17 -26.46 -10.71
CA SER A 107 -21.78 -27.41 -9.63
C SER A 107 -20.28 -27.66 -9.46
N LYS A 108 -19.39 -26.90 -10.12
CA LYS A 108 -17.99 -26.74 -9.70
C LYS A 108 -17.91 -25.71 -8.57
N VAL A 109 -18.67 -25.97 -7.50
CA VAL A 109 -18.43 -25.26 -6.24
C VAL A 109 -17.24 -25.99 -5.62
N GLU A 110 -16.04 -25.54 -5.94
CA GLU A 110 -15.00 -25.60 -4.93
C GLU A 110 -15.52 -24.73 -3.80
N THR A 111 -16.11 -25.36 -2.78
CA THR A 111 -15.97 -24.86 -1.42
C THR A 111 -14.48 -24.64 -1.31
N VAL A 112 -14.00 -23.39 -1.47
CA VAL A 112 -12.57 -23.07 -1.52
C VAL A 112 -11.90 -23.88 -0.42
N GLU A 113 -11.24 -24.97 -0.81
CA GLU A 113 -11.13 -26.15 0.05
C GLU A 113 -10.01 -25.90 1.05
N GLY A 114 -10.44 -25.74 2.29
CA GLY A 114 -9.62 -25.73 3.48
C GLY A 114 -10.59 -25.86 4.65
N ILE A 115 -11.06 -27.09 4.90
CA ILE A 115 -11.84 -27.50 6.08
C ILE A 115 -12.98 -26.52 6.40
N SER A 116 -14.17 -26.67 5.79
CA SER A 116 -15.44 -26.04 6.23
C SER A 116 -15.23 -24.88 7.20
N ASP A 117 -14.59 -23.79 6.76
CA ASP A 117 -14.08 -22.82 7.72
C ASP A 117 -15.30 -22.13 8.29
N LEU A 118 -15.74 -22.54 9.49
CA LEU A 118 -16.95 -22.04 10.12
C LEU A 118 -16.91 -20.51 10.29
N ARG A 119 -15.71 -19.94 10.14
CA ARG A 119 -15.41 -18.51 10.14
C ARG A 119 -15.85 -17.82 8.84
N ARG A 120 -15.83 -18.49 7.68
CA ARG A 120 -16.24 -17.92 6.38
C ARG A 120 -17.48 -18.62 5.83
N THR A 121 -18.55 -17.84 5.63
CA THR A 121 -19.82 -18.38 5.15
C THR A 121 -20.18 -17.92 3.74
N SER A 122 -19.20 -17.54 2.90
CA SER A 122 -19.42 -17.14 1.50
C SER A 122 -19.40 -18.34 0.54
N SER A 123 -20.03 -18.18 -0.62
CA SER A 123 -19.79 -19.04 -1.80
C SER A 123 -18.82 -18.35 -2.75
N GLY A 124 -17.98 -19.08 -3.49
CA GLY A 124 -17.08 -18.46 -4.45
C GLY A 124 -16.57 -19.40 -5.51
N MET A 125 -15.83 -18.82 -6.46
CA MET A 125 -15.02 -19.56 -7.43
C MET A 125 -13.60 -19.02 -7.37
N ILE A 126 -12.68 -19.79 -7.94
CA ILE A 126 -11.33 -19.36 -8.21
C ILE A 126 -11.17 -19.25 -9.73
N ASN A 127 -10.58 -18.15 -10.21
CA ASN A 127 -10.35 -17.93 -11.64
C ASN A 127 -8.94 -17.36 -11.85
N SER A 128 -8.18 -17.95 -12.76
CA SER A 128 -6.93 -17.34 -13.19
C SER A 128 -7.19 -16.23 -14.21
N ALA A 129 -6.29 -15.25 -14.29
CA ALA A 129 -6.42 -14.22 -15.33
C ALA A 129 -6.26 -14.79 -16.75
N SER A 130 -5.56 -15.93 -16.88
CA SER A 130 -5.34 -16.62 -18.15
C SER A 130 -6.58 -17.38 -18.65
N GLU A 131 -7.47 -17.79 -17.74
CA GLU A 131 -8.74 -18.46 -18.08
C GLU A 131 -9.87 -17.49 -18.44
N ASP A 132 -9.76 -16.21 -18.04
CA ASP A 132 -10.71 -15.16 -18.40
C ASP A 132 -10.59 -14.74 -19.88
N LYS A 133 -11.50 -15.28 -20.70
CA LYS A 133 -11.61 -14.95 -22.13
C LYS A 133 -11.95 -13.48 -22.42
N THR A 134 -12.45 -12.73 -21.44
CA THR A 134 -12.77 -11.30 -21.60
C THR A 134 -11.54 -10.42 -21.41
N GLY A 135 -10.46 -10.94 -20.81
CA GLY A 135 -9.23 -10.21 -20.49
C GLY A 135 -9.40 -9.19 -19.36
N VAL A 136 -10.54 -9.14 -18.69
CA VAL A 136 -10.83 -8.17 -17.63
C VAL A 136 -9.94 -8.41 -16.42
N LEU A 137 -9.75 -9.67 -16.00
CA LEU A 137 -8.91 -10.02 -14.86
C LEU A 137 -7.45 -9.64 -15.10
N ASP A 138 -6.90 -9.87 -16.30
CA ASP A 138 -5.53 -9.47 -16.65
C ASP A 138 -5.37 -7.94 -16.59
N MET A 139 -6.33 -7.17 -17.13
CA MET A 139 -6.31 -5.71 -17.02
C MET A 139 -6.34 -5.21 -15.55
N ILE A 140 -7.13 -5.87 -14.70
CA ILE A 140 -7.20 -5.55 -13.26
C ILE A 140 -5.87 -5.91 -12.60
N GLU A 141 -5.28 -7.04 -12.93
CA GLU A 141 -4.01 -7.52 -12.39
C GLU A 141 -2.84 -6.60 -12.77
N GLU A 142 -2.78 -6.14 -14.02
CA GLU A 142 -1.81 -5.13 -14.45
C GLU A 142 -1.96 -3.83 -13.65
N LYS A 143 -3.19 -3.40 -13.39
CA LYS A 143 -3.46 -2.20 -12.59
C LYS A 143 -3.05 -2.41 -11.12
N ILE A 144 -3.27 -3.61 -10.56
CA ILE A 144 -2.81 -3.98 -9.22
C ILE A 144 -1.28 -3.92 -9.17
N ALA A 145 -0.59 -4.52 -10.14
CA ALA A 145 0.86 -4.50 -10.23
C ALA A 145 1.42 -3.07 -10.29
N LYS A 146 0.78 -2.18 -11.05
CA LYS A 146 1.13 -0.75 -11.10
C LYS A 146 0.87 -0.03 -9.77
N ALA A 147 -0.18 -0.39 -9.05
CA ALA A 147 -0.52 0.20 -7.76
C ALA A 147 0.44 -0.24 -6.65
N THR A 148 0.84 -1.52 -6.64
CA THR A 148 1.67 -2.13 -5.59
C THR A 148 3.16 -2.01 -5.87
N LYS A 149 3.54 -1.78 -7.14
CA LYS A 149 4.91 -1.88 -7.66
C LYS A 149 5.50 -3.29 -7.56
N ILE A 150 4.64 -4.30 -7.50
CA ILE A 150 5.00 -5.72 -7.48
C ILE A 150 4.56 -6.33 -8.82
N PRO A 151 5.41 -7.11 -9.52
CA PRO A 151 5.04 -7.73 -10.79
C PRO A 151 3.82 -8.65 -10.68
N LYS A 152 3.01 -8.74 -11.75
CA LYS A 152 1.83 -9.61 -11.78
C LYS A 152 2.13 -11.08 -11.48
N THR A 153 3.34 -11.54 -11.82
CA THR A 153 3.82 -12.90 -11.54
C THR A 153 3.95 -13.25 -10.05
N HIS A 154 3.72 -12.31 -9.15
CA HIS A 154 3.64 -12.54 -7.70
C HIS A 154 2.19 -12.68 -7.20
N GLY A 155 1.22 -12.43 -8.07
CA GLY A 155 -0.20 -12.51 -7.76
C GLY A 155 -0.67 -13.96 -7.71
N GLU A 156 -1.44 -14.31 -6.69
CA GLU A 156 -2.20 -15.56 -6.62
C GLU A 156 -3.41 -15.53 -7.56
N ILE A 157 -4.01 -16.67 -7.87
CA ILE A 157 -5.30 -16.73 -8.59
C ILE A 157 -6.39 -15.87 -7.93
N PHE A 158 -7.30 -15.28 -8.72
CA PHE A 158 -8.38 -14.47 -8.15
C PHE A 158 -9.40 -15.36 -7.46
N HIS A 159 -9.77 -15.00 -6.22
CA HIS A 159 -10.91 -15.62 -5.55
C HIS A 159 -12.10 -14.67 -5.65
N ILE A 160 -13.15 -15.10 -6.37
CA ILE A 160 -14.38 -14.31 -6.54
C ILE A 160 -15.41 -14.84 -5.55
N LEU A 161 -15.81 -14.00 -4.59
CA LEU A 161 -16.60 -14.39 -3.44
C LEU A 161 -17.93 -13.64 -3.41
N ARG A 162 -19.00 -14.35 -3.04
CA ARG A 162 -20.36 -13.86 -2.85
C ARG A 162 -20.82 -14.08 -1.41
N TYR A 163 -21.33 -13.02 -0.80
CA TYR A 163 -21.95 -13.03 0.52
C TYR A 163 -23.41 -12.57 0.42
N LYS A 164 -24.33 -13.45 0.82
CA LYS A 164 -25.75 -13.19 1.03
C LYS A 164 -25.99 -12.56 2.40
N VAL A 165 -27.21 -12.10 2.64
CA VAL A 165 -27.65 -11.60 3.95
C VAL A 165 -27.29 -12.59 5.07
N GLY A 166 -26.69 -12.07 6.14
CA GLY A 166 -26.20 -12.83 7.30
C GLY A 166 -24.81 -13.46 7.11
N GLN A 167 -24.32 -13.60 5.88
CA GLN A 167 -23.02 -14.21 5.62
C GLN A 167 -21.88 -13.23 5.92
N LYS A 168 -20.76 -13.77 6.43
CA LYS A 168 -19.60 -13.03 6.90
C LYS A 168 -18.29 -13.80 6.69
N TYR A 169 -17.18 -13.16 7.06
CA TYR A 169 -15.92 -13.82 7.32
C TYR A 169 -15.34 -13.25 8.63
N ASP A 170 -15.20 -14.10 9.65
CA ASP A 170 -14.56 -13.70 10.92
C ASP A 170 -13.13 -13.19 10.68
N SER A 171 -12.66 -12.35 11.59
CA SER A 171 -11.37 -11.69 11.47
C SER A 171 -10.21 -12.70 11.46
N HIS A 172 -9.34 -12.58 10.46
CA HIS A 172 -8.22 -13.47 10.19
C HIS A 172 -7.03 -12.68 9.64
N TYR A 173 -5.88 -13.36 9.56
CA TYR A 173 -4.72 -12.87 8.84
C TYR A 173 -4.62 -13.55 7.49
N ASP A 174 -4.24 -12.77 6.49
CA ASP A 174 -4.02 -13.25 5.12
C ASP A 174 -2.61 -13.83 4.93
N ALA A 175 -1.71 -13.56 5.87
CA ALA A 175 -0.40 -14.15 5.95
C ALA A 175 -0.26 -14.95 7.24
N ILE A 176 0.70 -15.87 7.23
CA ILE A 176 1.05 -16.71 8.37
C ILE A 176 2.06 -15.94 9.22
N ASP A 177 1.80 -15.77 10.53
CA ASP A 177 2.77 -15.17 11.46
C ASP A 177 3.92 -16.18 11.67
N PRO A 178 5.15 -15.87 11.23
CA PRO A 178 6.29 -16.78 11.39
C PRO A 178 6.65 -17.03 12.86
N GLY A 179 6.22 -16.17 13.78
CA GLY A 179 6.49 -16.27 15.21
C GLY A 179 5.52 -17.15 16.00
N GLU A 180 4.41 -17.60 15.41
CA GLU A 180 3.41 -18.44 16.08
C GLU A 180 3.58 -19.95 15.84
N PHE A 181 4.46 -20.36 14.91
CA PHE A 181 4.67 -21.76 14.57
C PHE A 181 6.05 -22.27 15.02
N ASP A 182 6.11 -23.52 15.48
CA ASP A 182 7.37 -24.21 15.74
C ASP A 182 8.11 -24.41 14.39
N PRO A 183 9.35 -23.89 14.24
CA PRO A 183 10.15 -24.12 13.04
C PRO A 183 10.37 -25.60 12.69
N ALA A 184 10.17 -26.53 13.63
CA ALA A 184 10.26 -27.97 13.42
C ALA A 184 8.99 -28.60 12.81
N GLU A 185 7.82 -27.95 12.95
CA GLU A 185 6.53 -28.45 12.44
C GLU A 185 6.10 -27.77 11.13
N TYR A 186 6.74 -26.65 10.79
CA TYR A 186 6.37 -25.85 9.63
C TYR A 186 7.44 -25.93 8.54
N ASP A 187 7.07 -26.49 7.37
CA ASP A 187 7.89 -26.36 6.17
C ASP A 187 7.95 -24.87 5.83
N TYR A 188 9.12 -24.26 6.01
CA TYR A 188 9.32 -22.83 5.84
C TYR A 188 8.88 -22.44 4.43
N GLN A 189 7.66 -21.92 4.31
CA GLN A 189 7.19 -21.36 3.05
C GLN A 189 7.98 -20.07 2.81
N GLU A 190 9.01 -20.14 1.96
CA GLU A 190 9.79 -18.95 1.59
C GLU A 190 8.91 -17.83 0.99
N SER A 191 7.75 -18.22 0.44
CA SER A 191 6.77 -17.34 -0.19
C SER A 191 5.58 -17.03 0.73
N HIS A 192 5.51 -15.79 1.22
CA HIS A 192 4.41 -15.28 2.05
C HIS A 192 3.58 -14.23 1.31
N ARG A 193 2.27 -14.18 1.59
CA ARG A 193 1.38 -13.12 1.10
C ARG A 193 1.72 -11.79 1.79
N VAL A 194 2.37 -10.87 1.09
CA VAL A 194 2.80 -9.57 1.63
C VAL A 194 1.70 -8.53 1.61
N ALA A 195 0.77 -8.66 0.69
CA ALA A 195 -0.35 -7.75 0.53
C ALA A 195 -1.56 -8.47 -0.05
N SER A 196 -2.72 -7.87 0.20
CA SER A 196 -4.00 -8.34 -0.32
C SER A 196 -4.74 -7.19 -0.97
N PHE A 197 -5.26 -7.45 -2.16
CA PHE A 197 -6.11 -6.52 -2.88
C PHE A 197 -7.55 -7.06 -2.93
N VAL A 198 -8.50 -6.26 -2.47
CA VAL A 198 -9.93 -6.55 -2.52
C VAL A 198 -10.60 -5.58 -3.48
N LEU A 199 -11.14 -6.09 -4.58
CA LEU A 199 -11.98 -5.33 -5.49
C LEU A 199 -13.46 -5.55 -5.13
N TYR A 200 -14.17 -4.47 -4.83
CA TYR A 200 -15.62 -4.51 -4.57
C TYR A 200 -16.39 -4.53 -5.89
N LEU A 201 -17.15 -5.59 -6.13
CA LEU A 201 -17.88 -5.80 -7.39
C LEU A 201 -19.35 -5.34 -7.32
N THR A 202 -19.87 -5.11 -6.10
CA THR A 202 -21.21 -4.57 -5.87
C THR A 202 -21.21 -3.46 -4.81
N ASP A 203 -22.21 -2.58 -4.90
CA ASP A 203 -22.59 -1.72 -3.79
C ASP A 203 -23.40 -2.54 -2.79
N VAL A 204 -23.02 -2.47 -1.52
CA VAL A 204 -23.76 -3.14 -0.44
C VAL A 204 -24.62 -2.11 0.27
N GLN A 205 -25.91 -2.40 0.41
CA GLN A 205 -26.88 -1.44 0.97
C GLN A 205 -26.57 -1.20 2.45
N GLU A 206 -26.41 -2.29 3.22
CA GLU A 206 -26.13 -2.26 4.65
C GLU A 206 -25.27 -3.46 5.09
N GLY A 207 -24.29 -3.22 5.97
CA GLY A 207 -23.31 -4.21 6.39
C GLY A 207 -22.27 -4.53 5.32
N GLY A 208 -21.63 -5.68 5.44
CA GLY A 208 -20.65 -6.18 4.47
C GLY A 208 -19.31 -5.43 4.44
N GLU A 209 -19.04 -4.56 5.41
CA GLU A 209 -17.78 -3.82 5.49
C GLU A 209 -16.58 -4.75 5.58
N THR A 210 -15.45 -4.36 5.00
CA THR A 210 -14.16 -4.92 5.39
C THR A 210 -13.72 -4.20 6.66
N ASN A 211 -13.54 -4.91 7.77
CA ASN A 211 -13.16 -4.31 9.04
C ASN A 211 -11.73 -4.65 9.44
N PHE A 212 -11.06 -3.69 10.09
CA PHE A 212 -9.73 -3.82 10.69
C PHE A 212 -9.86 -3.50 12.18
N PRO A 213 -10.15 -4.51 13.02
CA PRO A 213 -10.34 -4.32 14.46
C PRO A 213 -9.11 -3.74 15.16
N PHE A 214 -7.91 -4.06 14.67
CA PHE A 214 -6.64 -3.70 15.31
C PHE A 214 -5.99 -2.43 14.77
N GLU A 215 -6.73 -1.63 14.01
CA GLU A 215 -6.24 -0.36 13.49
C GLU A 215 -5.70 0.54 14.62
N ASN A 216 -4.50 1.08 14.39
CA ASN A 216 -3.68 1.82 15.34
C ASN A 216 -3.45 1.12 16.71
N GLY A 217 -3.49 -0.21 16.73
CA GLY A 217 -3.33 -1.00 17.96
C GLY A 217 -4.58 -1.07 18.83
N SER A 218 -5.73 -0.63 18.32
CA SER A 218 -7.02 -0.70 19.02
C SER A 218 -7.42 -2.16 19.28
N ASN A 219 -8.16 -2.43 20.35
CA ASN A 219 -8.72 -3.76 20.65
C ASN A 219 -7.69 -4.92 20.77
N MET A 220 -6.39 -4.61 20.92
CA MET A 220 -5.31 -5.61 21.07
C MET A 220 -5.07 -6.02 22.54
N ASP A 221 -6.02 -5.77 23.45
CA ASP A 221 -5.91 -6.10 24.88
C ASP A 221 -6.22 -7.57 25.19
N GLY A 222 -6.49 -8.38 24.16
CA GLY A 222 -6.85 -9.79 24.26
C GLY A 222 -8.32 -10.06 24.54
N SER A 223 -9.16 -9.03 24.63
CA SER A 223 -10.61 -9.17 24.85
C SER A 223 -11.44 -9.28 23.56
N TYR A 224 -10.82 -9.05 22.41
CA TYR A 224 -11.48 -9.03 21.10
C TYR A 224 -12.01 -10.41 20.67
N ASP A 225 -13.30 -10.47 20.32
CA ASP A 225 -13.88 -11.63 19.61
C ASP A 225 -13.71 -11.43 18.10
N HIS A 226 -13.08 -12.39 17.43
CA HIS A 226 -12.88 -12.40 15.97
C HIS A 226 -14.17 -12.27 15.15
N LYS A 227 -15.34 -12.50 15.77
CA LYS A 227 -16.65 -12.35 15.14
C LYS A 227 -17.16 -10.91 15.11
N ASP A 228 -16.55 -10.01 15.88
CA ASP A 228 -17.03 -8.63 16.05
C ASP A 228 -16.71 -7.76 14.83
N CYS A 229 -17.69 -6.93 14.45
CA CYS A 229 -17.56 -5.96 13.36
C CYS A 229 -17.24 -4.56 13.90
N ILE A 230 -16.02 -4.41 14.44
CA ILE A 230 -15.52 -3.16 15.06
C ILE A 230 -14.20 -2.69 14.42
N GLY A 231 -13.70 -1.54 14.88
CA GLY A 231 -12.49 -0.89 14.36
C GLY A 231 -12.76 -0.05 13.11
N LEU A 232 -11.72 0.12 12.28
CA LEU A 232 -11.85 0.80 10.98
C LEU A 232 -12.71 -0.06 10.05
N LYS A 233 -13.72 0.53 9.41
CA LYS A 233 -14.65 -0.17 8.51
C LYS A 233 -14.74 0.49 7.16
N ILE A 234 -14.55 -0.29 6.10
CA ILE A 234 -14.61 0.15 4.71
C ILE A 234 -15.88 -0.41 4.07
N LYS A 235 -16.80 0.47 3.69
CA LYS A 235 -18.06 0.10 3.04
C LYS A 235 -17.81 -0.32 1.58
N PRO A 236 -18.31 -1.48 1.13
CA PRO A 236 -18.20 -1.90 -0.27
C PRO A 236 -18.94 -0.94 -1.20
N ARG A 237 -18.23 -0.50 -2.23
CA ARG A 237 -18.75 0.37 -3.30
C ARG A 237 -18.26 -0.17 -4.63
N LYS A 238 -19.17 -0.36 -5.57
CA LYS A 238 -18.87 -1.06 -6.83
C LYS A 238 -17.75 -0.36 -7.59
N GLY A 239 -16.73 -1.11 -7.96
CA GLY A 239 -15.56 -0.64 -8.70
C GLY A 239 -14.42 -0.15 -7.80
N ASP A 240 -14.64 0.06 -6.51
CA ASP A 240 -13.57 0.50 -5.62
C ASP A 240 -12.65 -0.65 -5.20
N GLY A 241 -11.38 -0.34 -5.02
CA GLY A 241 -10.35 -1.27 -4.57
C GLY A 241 -9.86 -0.94 -3.16
N LEU A 242 -9.44 -1.96 -2.42
CA LEU A 242 -8.81 -1.84 -1.11
C LEU A 242 -7.52 -2.67 -1.12
N LEU A 243 -6.39 -2.04 -0.84
CA LEU A 243 -5.09 -2.68 -0.68
C LEU A 243 -4.67 -2.57 0.77
N PHE A 244 -4.23 -3.68 1.37
CA PHE A 244 -3.62 -3.67 2.68
C PHE A 244 -2.44 -4.64 2.73
N TYR A 245 -1.51 -4.36 3.65
CA TYR A 245 -0.27 -5.11 3.78
C TYR A 245 -0.25 -5.92 5.07
N SER A 246 0.15 -7.19 4.97
CA SER A 246 0.30 -8.09 6.12
C SER A 246 1.66 -7.93 6.82
N PHE A 247 2.59 -7.20 6.19
CA PHE A 247 3.94 -6.98 6.68
C PHE A 247 4.34 -5.50 6.60
N PHE A 248 5.16 -5.09 7.57
CA PHE A 248 5.89 -3.83 7.54
C PHE A 248 6.97 -3.85 6.44
N PRO A 249 7.45 -2.67 5.98
CA PRO A 249 8.53 -2.60 4.98
C PRO A 249 9.83 -3.31 5.38
N ASN A 250 10.07 -3.50 6.68
CA ASN A 250 11.22 -4.24 7.20
C ASN A 250 11.04 -5.77 7.17
N GLY A 251 9.92 -6.27 6.64
CA GLY A 251 9.61 -7.70 6.54
C GLY A 251 9.04 -8.32 7.82
N THR A 252 8.79 -7.54 8.87
CA THR A 252 8.15 -8.05 10.09
C THR A 252 6.64 -8.12 9.93
N PHE A 253 6.02 -9.16 10.49
CA PHE A 253 4.58 -9.38 10.43
C PHE A 253 3.83 -8.26 11.15
N ASP A 254 2.81 -7.71 10.49
CA ASP A 254 1.99 -6.64 11.03
C ASP A 254 0.73 -7.22 11.68
N ARG A 255 0.76 -7.38 13.01
CA ARG A 255 -0.40 -7.88 13.78
C ARG A 255 -1.62 -6.97 13.70
N THR A 256 -1.46 -5.70 13.33
CA THR A 256 -2.61 -4.81 13.15
C THR A 256 -3.37 -5.09 11.84
N SER A 257 -2.80 -5.91 10.94
CA SER A 257 -3.41 -6.33 9.67
C SER A 257 -4.56 -7.33 9.81
N LEU A 258 -4.93 -7.70 11.05
CA LEU A 258 -6.10 -8.53 11.32
C LEU A 258 -7.32 -7.86 10.70
N HIS A 259 -8.06 -8.60 9.87
CA HIS A 259 -9.20 -8.05 9.16
C HIS A 259 -10.28 -9.09 8.91
N GLY A 260 -11.51 -8.64 8.69
CA GLY A 260 -12.66 -9.51 8.42
C GLY A 260 -13.64 -8.91 7.41
N SER A 261 -14.70 -9.65 7.15
CA SER A 261 -15.86 -9.18 6.41
C SER A 261 -17.07 -9.21 7.34
N CYS A 262 -17.57 -8.03 7.70
CA CYS A 262 -18.77 -7.87 8.50
C CYS A 262 -19.98 -8.57 7.84
N PRO A 263 -20.98 -8.99 8.64
CA PRO A 263 -22.21 -9.57 8.11
C PRO A 263 -22.89 -8.62 7.11
N VAL A 264 -23.37 -9.16 6.00
CA VAL A 264 -24.27 -8.41 5.12
C VAL A 264 -25.63 -8.30 5.79
N ILE A 265 -26.12 -7.09 6.03
CA ILE A 265 -27.44 -6.86 6.63
C ILE A 265 -28.49 -6.70 5.54
N LYS A 266 -28.17 -5.98 4.45
CA LYS A 266 -29.08 -5.75 3.34
C LYS A 266 -28.35 -5.70 2.00
N GLY A 267 -28.93 -6.38 1.00
CA GLY A 267 -28.37 -6.51 -0.34
C GLY A 267 -27.49 -7.76 -0.48
N GLU A 268 -26.45 -7.64 -1.30
CA GLU A 268 -25.53 -8.73 -1.60
C GLU A 268 -24.13 -8.18 -1.90
N LYS A 269 -23.11 -8.82 -1.34
CA LYS A 269 -21.71 -8.44 -1.52
C LYS A 269 -21.03 -9.40 -2.48
N TRP A 270 -20.44 -8.85 -3.54
CA TRP A 270 -19.47 -9.55 -4.37
C TRP A 270 -18.11 -8.87 -4.28
N ILE A 271 -17.06 -9.68 -4.15
CA ILE A 271 -15.67 -9.21 -4.18
C ILE A 271 -14.82 -10.13 -5.03
N ALA A 272 -13.76 -9.58 -5.63
CA ALA A 272 -12.64 -10.35 -6.15
C ALA A 272 -11.42 -10.04 -5.29
N THR A 273 -10.77 -11.07 -4.74
CA THR A 273 -9.57 -10.91 -3.92
C THR A 273 -8.34 -11.48 -4.62
N LYS A 274 -7.23 -10.75 -4.54
CA LYS A 274 -5.92 -11.15 -5.08
C LYS A 274 -4.90 -11.08 -3.96
N GLY A 275 -4.34 -12.23 -3.59
CA GLY A 275 -3.15 -12.30 -2.74
C GLY A 275 -1.91 -11.94 -3.55
N ILE A 276 -0.96 -11.22 -2.94
CA ILE A 276 0.30 -10.83 -3.58
C ILE A 276 1.44 -11.35 -2.72
N ARG A 277 2.34 -12.15 -3.30
CA ARG A 277 3.44 -12.81 -2.57
C ARG A 277 4.76 -12.05 -2.70
N ASN A 278 5.67 -12.25 -1.76
CA ASN A 278 7.05 -11.71 -1.81
C ASN A 278 7.91 -12.34 -2.92
N GLN A 279 7.56 -13.55 -3.37
CA GLN A 279 8.26 -14.29 -4.43
C GLN A 279 7.34 -14.57 -5.62
N LEU A 280 7.94 -15.02 -6.73
CA LEU A 280 7.21 -15.51 -7.89
C LEU A 280 6.22 -16.60 -7.48
N HIS A 281 4.99 -16.48 -7.97
CA HIS A 281 3.95 -17.46 -7.79
C HIS A 281 3.61 -18.03 -9.16
N TYR A 282 4.04 -19.27 -9.41
CA TYR A 282 3.61 -20.00 -10.59
C TYR A 282 2.24 -20.61 -10.30
N GLU A 283 1.25 -20.23 -11.10
CA GLU A 283 0.01 -21.01 -11.22
C GLU A 283 0.45 -22.38 -11.79
N ASN A 284 0.40 -23.43 -10.96
CA ASN A 284 0.68 -24.78 -11.47
C ASN A 284 -0.37 -25.08 -12.55
N SER A 285 0.12 -25.24 -13.78
CA SER A 285 -0.64 -25.54 -15.00
C SER A 285 -1.40 -26.85 -14.91
#